data_AF-A0A835IIM1-F1
#
_entry.id   AF-A0A835IIM1-F1
#
_cell.length_a   1.000
_cell.length_b   1.000
_cell.length_c   1.000
_cell.angle_alpha   90.00
_cell.angle_beta   90.00
_cell.angle_gamma   90.00
#
_symmetry.space_group_name_H-M   'P 1'
#
loop_
_entity.id
_entity.type
_entity.pdbx_description
1 polymer ?
#
loop_
_entity_poly.entity_id
_entity_poly.type
_entity_poly.pdbx_seq_one_letter_code
_entity_poly.pdbx_strand_id
1 'polypeptide(L)'
;MLVPLSILNFGAVMLRRKFYPAANKYLLQAIQKWDGDDQDLAQVYNALGVSYIRDDKLDKGIAQLETAVKVQPGYVTAWNNLGDAYEKKKDLASALKAFEEVLLFDPNNKLARPRRDALKDRVKMYEGIPVKSKER
;
A
#
# COMPACT_ATOMS: atom_id res chain seq x y z
N MET A 1 20.67 4.87 19.53
CA MET A 1 19.72 5.78 20.22
C MET A 1 18.36 5.35 19.72
N LEU A 2 17.67 4.51 20.50
CA LEU A 2 16.40 3.87 20.12
C LEU A 2 15.50 4.86 19.40
N VAL A 3 14.94 4.50 18.23
CA VAL A 3 13.77 5.21 17.71
C VAL A 3 12.76 5.20 18.83
N PRO A 4 12.41 6.38 19.36
CA PRO A 4 11.43 6.37 20.41
C PRO A 4 10.13 5.97 19.69
N LEU A 5 9.59 4.82 20.06
CA LEU A 5 8.28 4.28 19.69
C LEU A 5 7.19 5.39 19.64
N SER A 6 7.42 6.46 20.41
CA SER A 6 6.69 7.72 20.38
C SER A 6 6.49 8.32 18.97
N ILE A 7 7.48 8.39 18.08
CA ILE A 7 7.33 9.07 16.77
C ILE A 7 6.39 8.28 15.87
N LEU A 8 6.56 6.95 15.81
CA LEU A 8 5.64 6.05 15.12
C LEU A 8 4.23 6.18 15.69
N ASN A 9 4.10 6.17 17.02
CA ASN A 9 2.82 6.33 17.71
C ASN A 9 2.17 7.68 17.37
N PHE A 10 2.92 8.77 17.34
CA PHE A 10 2.41 10.09 16.94
C PHE A 10 1.93 10.07 15.49
N GLY A 11 2.71 9.49 14.56
CA GLY A 11 2.29 9.30 13.17
C GLY A 11 0.97 8.53 13.05
N ALA A 12 0.86 7.41 13.76
CA ALA A 12 -0.36 6.59 13.79
C ALA A 12 -1.56 7.32 14.43
N VAL A 13 -1.34 8.09 15.51
CA VAL A 13 -2.39 8.91 16.14
C VAL A 13 -2.90 9.98 15.18
N MET A 14 -2.00 10.69 14.49
CA MET A 14 -2.38 11.70 13.51
C MET A 14 -3.16 11.09 12.34
N LEU A 15 -2.76 9.90 11.89
CA LEU A 15 -3.49 9.17 10.84
C LEU A 15 -4.91 8.82 11.29
N ARG A 16 -5.08 8.28 12.50
CA ARG A 16 -6.41 7.99 13.08
C ARG A 16 -7.28 9.23 13.22
N ARG A 17 -6.66 10.38 13.53
CA ARG A 17 -7.33 11.69 13.62
C ARG A 17 -7.53 12.37 12.27
N LYS A 18 -7.16 11.72 11.16
CA LYS A 18 -7.28 12.23 9.78
C LYS A 18 -6.44 13.48 9.50
N PHE A 19 -5.42 13.75 10.32
CA PHE A 19 -4.45 14.81 10.09
C PHE A 19 -3.33 14.30 9.18
N TYR A 20 -3.66 14.02 7.92
CA TYR A 20 -2.77 13.28 7.02
C TYR A 20 -1.44 13.97 6.74
N PRO A 21 -1.34 15.29 6.52
CA PRO A 21 -0.04 15.95 6.36
C PRO A 21 0.87 15.80 7.59
N ALA A 22 0.29 15.89 8.79
CA ALA A 22 1.03 15.67 10.03
C ALA A 22 1.45 14.21 10.20
N ALA A 23 0.54 13.27 9.91
CA ALA A 23 0.83 11.84 9.92
C ALA A 23 1.99 11.50 8.97
N ASN A 24 1.94 12.00 7.73
CA ASN A 24 2.99 11.83 6.73
C ASN A 24 4.35 12.31 7.25
N LYS A 25 4.39 13.50 7.87
CA LYS A 25 5.61 14.06 8.46
C LYS A 25 6.20 13.15 9.53
N TYR A 26 5.40 12.71 10.51
CA TYR A 26 5.89 11.88 11.62
C TYR A 26 6.27 10.47 11.16
N LEU A 27 5.52 9.87 10.25
CA LEU A 27 5.84 8.55 9.70
C LEU A 27 7.13 8.56 8.88
N LEU A 28 7.37 9.60 8.07
CA LEU A 28 8.66 9.78 7.39
C LEU A 28 9.83 9.92 8.37
N GLN A 29 9.64 10.70 9.45
CA GLN A 29 10.65 10.83 10.49
C GLN A 29 10.92 9.51 11.22
N ALA A 30 9.88 8.70 11.44
CA ALA A 30 10.03 7.36 12.02
C ALA A 30 10.88 6.45 11.12
N ILE A 31 10.63 6.46 9.81
CA ILE A 31 11.44 5.70 8.83
C ILE A 31 12.89 6.18 8.81
N GLN A 32 13.13 7.50 8.77
CA GLN A 32 14.49 8.04 8.70
C GLN A 32 15.35 7.66 9.91
N LYS A 33 14.72 7.58 11.08
CA LYS A 33 15.43 7.28 12.33
C LYS A 33 15.48 5.78 12.62
N TRP A 34 14.78 4.96 11.84
CA TRP A 34 14.50 3.56 12.12
C TRP A 34 15.76 2.77 12.54
N ASP A 35 15.67 2.07 13.67
CA ASP A 35 16.71 1.23 14.25
C ASP A 35 16.16 -0.07 14.85
N GLY A 36 14.90 -0.40 14.55
CA GLY A 36 14.24 -1.66 14.90
C GLY A 36 14.29 -2.68 13.77
N ASP A 37 13.50 -3.74 13.87
CA ASP A 37 13.49 -4.84 12.89
C ASP A 37 12.82 -4.45 11.56
N ASP A 38 13.30 -5.03 10.46
CA ASP A 38 12.76 -4.79 9.11
C ASP A 38 11.26 -5.13 9.00
N GLN A 39 10.80 -6.16 9.73
CA GLN A 39 9.39 -6.54 9.72
C GLN A 39 8.48 -5.43 10.26
N ASP A 40 8.92 -4.69 11.28
CA ASP A 40 8.16 -3.56 11.81
C ASP A 40 8.30 -2.33 10.90
N LEU A 41 9.42 -2.17 10.20
CA LEU A 41 9.60 -1.14 9.18
C LEU A 41 8.58 -1.26 8.05
N ALA A 42 8.22 -2.48 7.62
CA ALA A 42 7.15 -2.71 6.66
C ALA A 42 5.79 -2.15 7.12
N GLN A 43 5.49 -2.22 8.42
CA GLN A 43 4.27 -1.65 8.99
C GLN A 43 4.27 -0.12 8.92
N VAL A 44 5.43 0.52 9.14
CA VAL A 44 5.57 1.98 9.03
C VAL A 44 5.39 2.43 7.58
N TYR A 45 6.01 1.74 6.62
CA TYR A 45 5.79 2.01 5.19
C TYR A 45 4.33 1.83 4.78
N ASN A 46 3.67 0.78 5.27
CA ASN A 46 2.24 0.57 5.02
C ASN A 46 1.38 1.73 5.58
N ALA A 47 1.64 2.14 6.82
CA ALA A 47 0.93 3.26 7.44
C ALA A 47 1.15 4.57 6.67
N LEU A 48 2.38 4.85 6.23
CA LEU A 48 2.69 6.03 5.41
C LEU A 48 2.00 5.96 4.04
N GLY A 49 1.97 4.78 3.42
CA GLY A 49 1.25 4.54 2.17
C GLY A 49 -0.23 4.86 2.27
N VAL A 50 -0.90 4.31 3.29
CA VAL A 50 -2.32 4.62 3.58
C VAL A 50 -2.51 6.11 3.85
N SER A 51 -1.63 6.72 4.66
CA SER A 51 -1.72 8.14 4.99
C SER A 51 -1.61 9.03 3.73
N TYR A 52 -0.69 8.73 2.81
CA TYR A 52 -0.59 9.46 1.55
C TYR A 52 -1.82 9.28 0.67
N ILE A 53 -2.39 8.07 0.56
CA ILE A 53 -3.61 7.84 -0.23
C ILE A 53 -4.79 8.64 0.32
N ARG A 54 -4.87 8.77 1.64
CA ARG A 54 -5.90 9.56 2.33
C ARG A 54 -5.65 11.07 2.24
N ASP A 55 -4.40 11.48 2.01
CA ASP A 55 -3.96 12.84 1.69
C ASP A 55 -4.01 13.15 0.17
N ASP A 56 -4.78 12.36 -0.60
CA ASP A 56 -4.91 12.44 -2.07
C ASP A 56 -3.60 12.36 -2.88
N LYS A 57 -2.53 11.84 -2.28
CA LYS A 57 -1.22 11.61 -2.90
C LYS A 57 -1.07 10.15 -3.32
N LEU A 58 -1.93 9.70 -4.22
CA LEU A 58 -2.07 8.29 -4.61
C LEU A 58 -0.74 7.64 -5.02
N ASP A 59 0.02 8.25 -5.93
CA ASP A 59 1.29 7.68 -6.42
C ASP A 59 2.35 7.54 -5.32
N LYS A 60 2.43 8.52 -4.41
CA LYS A 60 3.33 8.43 -3.25
C LYS A 60 2.91 7.28 -2.34
N GLY A 61 1.60 7.13 -2.13
CA GLY A 61 1.03 6.06 -1.34
C GLY A 61 1.36 4.68 -1.88
N ILE A 62 1.15 4.48 -3.20
CA ILE A 62 1.52 3.25 -3.91
C ILE A 62 3.01 2.93 -3.72
N ALA A 63 3.90 3.91 -3.92
CA ALA A 63 5.34 3.68 -3.77
C ALA A 63 5.73 3.21 -2.34
N GLN A 64 5.06 3.71 -1.30
CA GLN A 64 5.32 3.23 0.07
C GLN A 64 4.74 1.85 0.33
N LEU A 65 3.56 1.52 -0.23
CA LEU A 65 2.98 0.18 -0.14
C LEU A 65 3.82 -0.86 -0.89
N GLU A 66 4.34 -0.53 -2.07
CA GLU A 66 5.32 -1.34 -2.80
C GLU A 66 6.59 -1.58 -1.97
N THR A 67 7.05 -0.56 -1.23
CA THR A 67 8.19 -0.70 -0.33
C THR A 67 7.86 -1.63 0.83
N ALA A 68 6.67 -1.50 1.43
CA ALA A 68 6.22 -2.37 2.53
C ALA A 68 6.22 -3.85 2.14
N VAL A 69 5.71 -4.20 0.95
CA VAL A 69 5.69 -5.59 0.48
C VAL A 69 7.06 -6.09 0.02
N LYS A 70 7.99 -5.21 -0.38
CA LYS A 70 9.39 -5.59 -0.64
C LYS A 70 10.12 -5.93 0.65
N VAL A 71 9.89 -5.14 1.71
CA VAL A 71 10.50 -5.37 3.04
C VAL A 71 9.90 -6.62 3.68
N GLN A 72 8.59 -6.82 3.57
CA GLN A 72 7.91 -8.01 4.08
C GLN A 72 6.97 -8.60 3.00
N PRO A 73 7.46 -9.55 2.18
CA PRO A 73 6.67 -10.17 1.12
C PRO A 73 5.38 -10.84 1.61
N GLY A 74 5.36 -11.39 2.82
CA GLY A 74 4.17 -12.02 3.40
C GLY A 74 3.17 -11.04 4.04
N TYR A 75 3.35 -9.72 3.92
CA TYR A 75 2.50 -8.76 4.61
C TYR A 75 1.14 -8.58 3.92
N VAL A 76 0.22 -9.48 4.23
CA VAL A 76 -1.15 -9.56 3.66
C VAL A 76 -1.89 -8.22 3.66
N THR A 77 -1.76 -7.42 4.74
CA THR A 77 -2.43 -6.11 4.82
C THR A 77 -1.86 -5.11 3.81
N ALA A 78 -0.54 -5.07 3.61
CA ALA A 78 0.09 -4.17 2.65
C ALA A 78 -0.27 -4.55 1.21
N TRP A 79 -0.31 -5.84 0.88
CA TRP A 79 -0.77 -6.32 -0.43
C TRP A 79 -2.23 -5.96 -0.73
N ASN A 80 -3.13 -6.12 0.25
CA ASN A 80 -4.53 -5.67 0.10
C ASN A 80 -4.63 -4.17 -0.16
N ASN A 81 -3.92 -3.35 0.63
CA ASN A 81 -3.89 -1.90 0.43
C ASN A 81 -3.31 -1.51 -0.93
N LEU A 82 -2.30 -2.25 -1.41
CA LEU A 82 -1.67 -2.02 -2.70
C LEU A 82 -2.63 -2.34 -3.86
N GLY A 83 -3.39 -3.44 -3.75
CA GLY A 83 -4.45 -3.79 -4.69
C GLY A 83 -5.53 -2.71 -4.80
N ASP A 84 -6.04 -2.24 -3.65
CA ASP A 84 -7.00 -1.14 -3.59
C ASP A 84 -6.44 0.17 -4.21
N ALA A 85 -5.16 0.46 -3.96
CA ALA A 85 -4.50 1.65 -4.48
C ALA A 85 -4.35 1.59 -6.00
N TYR A 86 -3.98 0.44 -6.57
CA TYR A 86 -3.90 0.25 -8.01
C TYR A 86 -5.28 0.28 -8.68
N GLU A 87 -6.33 -0.28 -8.06
CA GLU A 87 -7.70 -0.12 -8.55
C GLU A 87 -8.10 1.35 -8.59
N LYS A 88 -7.79 2.14 -7.54
CA LYS A 88 -8.02 3.60 -7.52
C LYS A 88 -7.25 4.31 -8.64
N LYS A 89 -6.05 3.84 -8.98
CA LYS A 89 -5.23 4.33 -10.10
C LYS A 89 -5.72 3.86 -11.47
N LYS A 90 -6.68 2.93 -11.51
CA LYS A 90 -7.15 2.22 -12.72
C LYS A 90 -6.09 1.32 -13.37
N ASP A 91 -5.03 0.99 -12.65
CA ASP A 91 -4.06 -0.02 -13.07
C ASP A 91 -4.57 -1.41 -12.65
N LEU A 92 -5.51 -1.94 -13.43
CA LEU A 92 -6.21 -3.19 -13.09
C LEU A 92 -5.29 -4.40 -13.12
N ALA A 93 -4.25 -4.38 -13.96
CA ALA A 93 -3.28 -5.47 -14.06
C ALA A 93 -2.42 -5.56 -12.79
N SER A 94 -1.91 -4.43 -12.30
CA SER A 94 -1.16 -4.39 -11.04
C SER A 94 -2.05 -4.68 -9.83
N ALA A 95 -3.31 -4.22 -9.84
CA ALA A 95 -4.28 -4.57 -8.81
C ALA A 95 -4.54 -6.08 -8.74
N LEU A 96 -4.75 -6.71 -9.90
CA LEU A 96 -4.96 -8.16 -9.99
C LEU A 96 -3.80 -8.93 -9.38
N LYS A 97 -2.56 -8.59 -9.77
CA LYS A 97 -1.35 -9.20 -9.21
C LYS A 97 -1.27 -9.05 -7.69
N ALA A 98 -1.53 -7.85 -7.16
CA ALA A 98 -1.49 -7.61 -5.72
C ALA A 98 -2.51 -8.48 -4.95
N PHE A 99 -3.73 -8.66 -5.46
CA PHE A 99 -4.71 -9.56 -4.82
C PHE A 99 -4.38 -11.04 -5.01
N GLU A 100 -3.67 -11.43 -6.08
CA GLU A 100 -3.13 -12.80 -6.21
C GLU A 100 -2.05 -13.08 -5.17
N GLU A 101 -1.16 -12.11 -4.89
CA GLU A 101 -0.18 -12.21 -3.81
C GLU A 101 -0.84 -12.34 -2.44
N VAL A 102 -1.93 -11.60 -2.17
CA VAL A 102 -2.72 -11.80 -0.93
C VAL A 102 -3.15 -13.25 -0.79
N LEU A 103 -3.66 -13.86 -1.87
CA LEU A 103 -4.16 -15.24 -1.84
C LEU A 103 -3.05 -16.29 -1.80
N LEU A 104 -1.81 -15.94 -2.15
CA LEU A 104 -0.65 -16.80 -1.97
C LEU A 104 -0.33 -16.98 -0.48
N PHE A 105 -0.39 -15.90 0.30
CA PHE A 105 -0.09 -15.92 1.74
C PHE A 105 -1.32 -16.19 2.63
N ASP A 106 -2.52 -15.83 2.18
CA ASP A 106 -3.80 -16.09 2.83
C ASP A 106 -4.83 -16.60 1.80
N PRO A 107 -4.83 -17.92 1.50
CA PRO A 107 -5.71 -18.52 0.49
C PRO A 107 -7.22 -18.36 0.76
N ASN A 108 -7.58 -18.08 2.01
CA ASN A 108 -8.97 -17.94 2.47
C ASN A 108 -9.38 -16.47 2.66
N ASN A 109 -8.57 -15.52 2.19
CA ASN A 109 -8.85 -14.10 2.33
C ASN A 109 -10.17 -13.72 1.64
N LYS A 110 -11.17 -13.35 2.45
CA LYS A 110 -12.52 -13.04 1.98
C LYS A 110 -12.62 -11.71 1.20
N LEU A 111 -11.63 -10.83 1.35
CA LEU A 111 -11.55 -9.56 0.61
C LEU A 111 -10.90 -9.76 -0.76
N ALA A 112 -9.73 -10.39 -0.80
CA ALA A 112 -8.94 -10.50 -2.02
C ALA A 112 -9.58 -11.43 -3.07
N ARG A 113 -10.19 -12.54 -2.66
CA ARG A 113 -10.78 -13.51 -3.61
C ARG A 113 -11.82 -12.88 -4.56
N PRO A 114 -12.89 -12.22 -4.09
CA PRO A 114 -13.87 -11.60 -4.99
C PRO A 114 -13.26 -10.46 -5.83
N ARG A 115 -12.31 -9.70 -5.27
CA ARG A 115 -11.60 -8.62 -6.01
C ARG A 115 -10.77 -9.17 -7.16
N ARG A 116 -9.98 -10.21 -6.89
CA ARG A 116 -9.17 -10.95 -7.86
C ARG A 116 -10.04 -11.50 -8.99
N ASP A 117 -11.14 -12.17 -8.65
CA ASP A 117 -12.05 -12.77 -9.63
C ASP A 117 -12.69 -11.69 -10.53
N ALA A 118 -13.19 -10.60 -9.95
CA ALA A 118 -13.75 -9.48 -10.72
C ALA A 118 -12.71 -8.79 -11.62
N LEU A 119 -11.45 -8.73 -11.19
CA LEU A 119 -10.37 -8.12 -11.97
C LEU A 119 -9.89 -9.01 -13.12
N LYS A 120 -9.90 -10.34 -12.98
CA LYS A 120 -9.49 -11.26 -14.06
C LYS A 120 -10.28 -11.03 -15.35
N ASP A 121 -11.59 -10.95 -15.23
CA ASP A 121 -12.46 -10.72 -16.38
C ASP A 121 -12.21 -9.35 -16.99
N ARG A 122 -12.04 -8.32 -16.16
CA ARG A 122 -11.76 -6.95 -16.61
C ARG A 122 -10.42 -6.84 -17.31
N VAL A 123 -9.34 -7.38 -16.74
CA VAL A 123 -8.01 -7.36 -17.35
C VAL A 123 -8.02 -8.07 -18.70
N LYS A 124 -8.63 -9.26 -18.78
CA LYS A 124 -8.78 -10.01 -20.04
C LYS A 124 -9.55 -9.23 -21.11
N MET A 125 -10.56 -8.45 -20.73
CA MET A 125 -11.27 -7.58 -21.67
C MET A 125 -10.41 -6.43 -22.22
N TYR A 126 -9.42 -5.97 -21.44
CA TYR A 126 -8.51 -4.88 -21.85
C TYR A 126 -7.20 -5.38 -22.48
N GLU A 127 -6.91 -6.69 -22.43
CA GLU A 127 -5.80 -7.29 -23.19
C GLU A 127 -6.05 -7.12 -24.69
N GLY A 128 -5.22 -6.30 -25.34
CA GLY A 128 -5.30 -6.03 -26.78
C GLY A 128 -5.92 -4.68 -27.18
N ILE A 129 -6.38 -3.87 -26.22
CA ILE A 129 -6.77 -2.48 -26.50
C ILE A 129 -5.54 -1.59 -26.36
N PRO A 130 -5.02 -0.97 -27.44
CA PRO A 130 -3.90 -0.05 -27.32
C PRO A 130 -4.31 1.12 -26.44
N VAL A 131 -3.71 1.22 -25.25
CA VAL A 131 -3.84 2.40 -24.41
C VAL A 131 -3.15 3.53 -25.16
N LYS A 132 -3.92 4.51 -25.64
CA LYS A 132 -3.32 5.79 -26.06
C LYS A 132 -2.69 6.43 -24.83
N SER A 133 -1.40 6.20 -24.64
CA SER A 133 -0.59 6.93 -23.68
C SER A 133 -0.71 8.41 -24.05
N LYS A 134 -1.38 9.19 -23.21
CA LYS A 134 -1.21 10.64 -23.23
C LYS A 134 0.18 10.92 -22.69
N GLU A 135 1.13 11.01 -23.60
CA GLU A 135 2.40 11.69 -23.36
C GLU A 135 2.08 13.07 -22.78
N ARG A 136 2.65 13.37 -21.62
CA ARG A 136 2.73 14.71 -21.04
C ARG A 136 4.19 15.05 -20.88
#